data_AF-A0A094RID3-F1
#
_entry.id   AF-A0A094RID3-F1
#
_cell.length_a   1.000
_cell.length_b   1.000
_cell.length_c   1.000
_cell.angle_alpha   90.00
_cell.angle_beta   90.00
_cell.angle_gamma   90.00
#
_symmetry.space_group_name_H-M   'P 1'
#
loop_
_entity.id
_entity.type
_entity.pdbx_description
1 polymer ?
#
loop_
_entity_poly.entity_id
_entity_poly.type
_entity_poly.pdbx_seq_one_letter_code
_entity_poly.pdbx_strand_id
1 'polypeptide(L)' 'MNGRSADFRLTHFDNSAQTARAGDLVEVEVVQAFANHIVAGAPINVKKTKGGDAHATWMAEKGDKKILLGIPTLAALKSL' A
#
# COMPACT_ATOMS: atom_id res chain seq x y z
N MET A 1 10.34 2.72 -8.53
CA MET A 1 11.14 1.60 -7.99
C MET A 1 11.84 0.92 -9.16
N ASN A 2 13.17 0.91 -9.22
CA ASN A 2 13.91 0.55 -10.46
C ASN A 2 14.15 -0.96 -10.68
N GLY A 3 13.44 -1.87 -9.99
CA GLY A 3 13.44 -3.32 -10.29
C GLY A 3 14.79 -4.06 -10.19
N ARG A 4 15.83 -3.43 -9.63
CA ARG A 4 17.22 -3.94 -9.57
C ARG A 4 17.63 -4.58 -8.24
N SER A 5 16.72 -4.65 -7.27
CA SER A 5 16.99 -5.32 -6.00
C SER A 5 16.91 -6.83 -6.17
N ALA A 6 17.92 -7.57 -5.71
CA ALA A 6 17.97 -9.04 -5.78
C ALA A 6 17.16 -9.69 -4.64
N ASP A 7 15.95 -9.21 -4.39
CA ASP A 7 15.13 -9.62 -3.24
C ASP A 7 13.78 -10.23 -3.62
N PHE A 8 13.62 -10.63 -4.89
CA PHE A 8 12.44 -11.32 -5.43
C PHE A 8 11.11 -10.69 -5.00
N ARG A 9 11.09 -9.37 -4.82
CA ARG A 9 9.90 -8.66 -4.37
C ARG A 9 8.73 -8.93 -5.32
N LEU A 10 7.54 -9.02 -4.73
CA LEU A 10 6.31 -9.03 -5.49
C LEU A 10 6.10 -7.65 -6.12
N THR A 11 5.95 -7.64 -7.44
CA THR A 11 5.70 -6.43 -8.24
C THR A 11 4.44 -6.62 -9.07
N HIS A 12 3.84 -5.52 -9.51
CA HIS A 12 2.62 -5.53 -10.32
C HIS A 12 1.46 -6.32 -9.69
N PHE A 13 1.37 -6.32 -8.36
CA PHE A 13 0.27 -6.94 -7.61
C PHE A 13 -1.08 -6.33 -8.04
N ASP A 14 -1.96 -7.17 -8.61
CA ASP A 14 -3.28 -6.75 -9.05
C ASP A 14 -4.23 -6.65 -7.85
N ASN A 15 -4.43 -5.43 -7.36
CA ASN A 15 -5.44 -5.12 -6.35
C ASN A 15 -6.49 -4.15 -6.90
N SER A 16 -6.81 -4.23 -8.19
CA SER A 16 -7.78 -3.35 -8.86
C SER A 16 -9.18 -3.40 -8.23
N ALA A 17 -9.59 -4.56 -7.72
CA ALA A 17 -10.84 -4.78 -7.00
C ALA A 17 -10.85 -4.24 -5.55
N GLN A 18 -9.74 -3.66 -5.07
CA GLN A 18 -9.60 -3.06 -3.74
C GLN A 18 -9.96 -3.99 -2.56
N THR A 19 -9.70 -5.30 -2.70
CA THR A 19 -10.04 -6.30 -1.67
C THR A 19 -8.99 -6.33 -0.54
N ALA A 20 -7.73 -6.06 -0.85
CA ALA A 20 -6.64 -5.96 0.10
C ALA A 20 -6.33 -4.50 0.49
N ARG A 21 -6.06 -4.26 1.77
CA ARG A 21 -5.58 -2.96 2.29
C ARG A 21 -4.17 -3.11 2.88
N ALA A 22 -3.50 -1.98 3.08
CA ALA A 22 -2.21 -1.96 3.76
C ALA A 22 -2.30 -2.64 5.13
N GLY A 23 -1.40 -3.59 5.39
CA GLY A 23 -1.35 -4.38 6.61
C GLY A 23 -2.11 -5.71 6.58
N ASP A 24 -2.92 -5.99 5.56
CA ASP A 24 -3.53 -7.32 5.40
C ASP A 24 -2.51 -8.37 4.94
N LEU A 25 -2.78 -9.64 5.24
CA LEU A 25 -2.06 -10.76 4.65
C LEU A 25 -2.84 -11.25 3.42
N VAL A 26 -2.14 -11.40 2.30
CA VAL A 26 -2.73 -11.82 1.03
C VAL A 26 -2.11 -13.12 0.56
N GLU A 27 -2.96 -14.02 0.08
CA GLU A 27 -2.56 -15.22 -0.64
C GLU A 27 -2.79 -14.99 -2.13
N VAL A 28 -1.78 -15.29 -2.94
CA VAL A 28 -1.77 -15.04 -4.38
C VAL A 28 -1.10 -16.18 -5.11
N GLU A 29 -1.47 -16.38 -6.36
CA GLU A 29 -0.76 -17.27 -7.27
C GLU A 29 0.30 -16.48 -8.05
N VAL A 30 1.53 -16.99 -8.07
CA VAL A 30 2.62 -16.43 -8.87
C VAL A 30 2.43 -16.86 -10.31
N VAL A 31 2.24 -15.89 -11.20
CA VAL A 31 2.01 -16.14 -12.63
C VAL A 31 3.30 -16.11 -13.45
N GLN A 32 4.27 -15.30 -13.02
CA GLN A 32 5.56 -15.16 -13.69
C GLN A 32 6.67 -14.91 -12.67
N ALA A 33 7.86 -15.45 -12.94
CA ALA A 33 9.06 -15.21 -12.17
C ALA A 33 10.18 -14.72 -13.08
N PHE A 34 10.87 -13.67 -12.65
CA PHE A 34 12.02 -13.09 -13.32
C PHE A 34 13.23 -13.13 -12.39
N ALA A 35 14.41 -12.79 -12.90
CA ALA A 35 15.66 -12.87 -12.15
C ALA A 35 15.65 -12.10 -10.81
N ASN A 36 14.88 -11.01 -10.70
CA ASN A 36 14.89 -10.12 -9.53
C ASN A 36 13.52 -9.86 -8.90
N HIS A 37 12.43 -10.35 -9.50
CA HIS A 37 11.07 -10.08 -9.02
C HIS A 37 10.10 -11.17 -9.47
N ILE A 38 8.97 -11.22 -8.79
CA ILE A 38 7.84 -12.07 -9.15
C ILE A 38 6.62 -11.21 -9.45
N VAL A 39 5.75 -11.74 -10.30
CA VAL A 39 4.45 -11.17 -10.63
C VAL A 39 3.39 -12.16 -10.18
N ALA A 40 2.37 -11.67 -9.49
CA ALA A 40 1.25 -12.47 -9.04
C ALA A 40 -0.07 -11.88 -9.54
N GLY A 41 -1.06 -12.75 -9.68
CA GLY A 41 -2.42 -12.36 -10.03
C GLY A 41 -3.16 -11.64 -8.90
N ALA A 42 -4.47 -11.53 -9.05
CA ALA A 42 -5.34 -10.99 -8.01
C ALA A 42 -5.31 -11.84 -6.72
N PRO A 43 -5.62 -11.26 -5.54
CA PRO A 43 -5.74 -12.00 -4.30
C PRO A 43 -6.74 -13.15 -4.38
N ILE A 44 -6.31 -14.34 -3.99
CA ILE A 44 -7.18 -15.51 -3.83
C ILE A 44 -7.84 -15.46 -2.45
N ASN A 45 -7.07 -15.05 -1.44
CA ASN A 45 -7.54 -14.91 -0.07
C ASN A 45 -6.92 -13.67 0.58
N VAL A 46 -7.71 -12.99 1.40
CA VAL A 46 -7.29 -11.79 2.14
C VAL A 46 -7.63 -11.99 3.60
N LYS A 47 -6.61 -12.16 4.43
CA LYS A 47 -6.76 -12.23 5.88
C LYS A 47 -6.54 -10.85 6.49
N LYS A 48 -7.63 -10.31 7.07
CA LYS A 48 -7.59 -9.05 7.81
C LYS A 48 -6.73 -9.21 9.07
N THR A 49 -5.87 -8.22 9.33
CA THR A 49 -5.00 -8.21 10.51
C THR A 49 -5.26 -6.99 11.39
N LYS A 50 -4.86 -7.10 12.67
CA LYS A 50 -4.88 -5.97 13.61
C LYS A 50 -4.04 -4.79 13.14
N GLY A 51 -2.92 -5.06 12.44
CA GLY A 51 -2.07 -4.01 11.88
C GLY A 51 -2.77 -3.25 10.76
N GLY A 52 -3.50 -3.97 9.89
CA GLY A 52 -4.36 -3.36 8.89
C GLY A 52 -5.49 -2.52 9.51
N ASP A 53 -6.07 -2.97 10.63
CA ASP A 53 -7.09 -2.21 11.37
C ASP A 53 -6.52 -0.92 11.93
N ALA A 54 -5.37 -0.99 12.61
CA ALA A 54 -4.70 0.18 13.14
C ALA A 54 -4.37 1.21 12.05
N HIS A 55 -3.86 0.75 10.90
CA HIS A 55 -3.58 1.62 9.76
C HIS A 55 -4.86 2.23 9.16
N ALA A 56 -5.93 1.45 9.00
CA ALA A 56 -7.20 1.93 8.48
C ALA A 56 -7.83 2.99 9.40
N THR A 57 -7.80 2.78 10.72
CA THR A 57 -8.24 3.76 11.71
C THR A 57 -7.40 5.04 11.63
N TRP A 58 -6.08 4.90 11.57
CA TRP A 58 -5.18 6.04 11.44
C TRP A 58 -5.46 6.86 10.16
N MET A 59 -5.68 6.17 9.04
CA MET A 59 -6.07 6.79 7.76
C MET A 59 -7.42 7.51 7.86
N ALA A 60 -8.42 6.93 8.52
CA ALA A 60 -9.72 7.56 8.71
C ALA A 60 -9.62 8.84 9.58
N GLU A 61 -8.77 8.82 10.61
CA GLU A 61 -8.59 9.95 11.53
C GLU A 61 -7.71 11.08 10.98
N LYS A 62 -6.59 10.74 10.36
CA LYS A 62 -5.56 11.72 9.95
C LYS A 62 -5.59 12.03 8.47
N GLY A 63 -6.16 11.14 7.65
CA GLY A 63 -6.12 11.23 6.20
C GLY A 63 -4.70 11.16 5.65
N ASP A 64 -4.59 11.29 4.33
CA ASP A 64 -3.31 11.44 3.66
C ASP A 64 -2.74 12.84 3.93
N LYS A 65 -1.89 12.95 4.96
CA LYS A 65 -1.15 14.19 5.25
C LYS A 65 -0.03 14.35 4.24
N LYS A 66 -0.36 15.00 3.12
CA LYS A 66 0.65 15.48 2.17
C LYS A 66 1.58 16.45 2.87
N ILE A 67 2.80 16.02 3.15
CA ILE A 67 3.87 16.91 3.62
C ILE A 67 4.26 17.77 2.42
N LEU A 68 3.66 18.94 2.32
CA LEU A 68 4.04 19.96 1.35
C LEU A 68 5.20 20.76 1.96
N LEU A 69 6.37 20.70 1.33
CA LEU A 69 7.52 21.51 1.73
C LEU A 69 7.20 22.99 1.51
N GLY A 70 7.14 23.76 2.60
CA GLY A 70 7.04 25.22 2.57
C GLY A 70 5.66 25.81 2.26
N ILE A 71 4.62 25.00 2.06
CA ILE A 71 3.25 25.51 1.83
C ILE A 71 2.42 25.34 3.11
N PRO A 72 1.96 26.42 3.75
CA PRO A 72 1.07 26.31 4.91
C PRO A 72 -0.25 25.65 4.51
N THR A 73 -0.77 24.79 5.39
CA THR A 73 -2.09 24.20 5.18
C THR A 73 -3.18 25.25 5.35
N LEU A 74 -4.32 25.09 4.66
CA LEU A 74 -5.48 25.98 4.80
C LEU A 74 -5.96 26.09 6.26
N ALA A 75 -5.79 25.03 7.05
CA ALA A 75 -6.10 25.04 8.48
C ALA A 75 -5.18 25.98 9.28
N ALA A 76 -3.92 26.12 8.89
CA ALA A 76 -2.96 27.04 9.52
C ALA A 76 -3.17 28.50 9.09
N LEU A 77 -3.80 28.75 7.94
CA LEU A 77 -4.11 30.10 7.44
C LEU A 77 -5.34 30.73 8.12
N LYS A 78 -6.25 29.93 8.70
CA LYS A 78 -7.47 30.44 9.38
C LYS A 78 -7.21 31.07 10.76
N SER A 79 -5.99 30.97 11.29
CA SER A 79 -5.61 31.52 12.60
C SER A 79 -4.83 32.84 12.51
N LEU A 80 -4.83 33.50 11.34
CA LEU A 80 -4.27 34.83 11.08
C LEU A 80 -5.43 35.81 10.81
#